data_AF-A0A836IE38-F1
#
_entry.id   AF-A0A836IE38-F1
#
_cell.length_a   1.000
_cell.length_b   1.000
_cell.length_c   1.000
_cell.angle_alpha   90.00
_cell.angle_beta   90.00
_cell.angle_gamma   90.00
#
_symmetry.space_group_name_H-M   'P 1'
#
loop_
_entity.id
_entity.type
_entity.pdbx_description
1 polymer ?
#
loop_
_entity_poly.entity_id
_entity_poly.type
_entity_poly.pdbx_seq_one_letter_code
_entity_poly.pdbx_strand_id
1 'polypeptide(L)'
;MLLSEVQRLQASALEAPTKENYDALVSGQLVFVEQQLRNKLEADERATAAQQEAARLREEIEELRRQSSSLPSDPSVSEQEQYCREWASLLKEFGVRKEILSFLLSYSAEDFKLAELSTVSCWLDTWTTFFASAESSVRALKKPERESANANTLPPTAILYDALDEVCRLQLQARTLVGRERYRRSSSNEEFVEGFMDSQQQLREWCRKQRETLAELTTLEDLIEFTDSFHSNVPVMDSNFLVLMEQSEPLMDIVRVQDALQDVNREWIMLALETYRKLQNAASQAHANSSVEQHCAKWTQTMSLQLRRLLLLAQGFLADDNGDPEARRLLTTCESVLKEHDAHDIVCTHLTDFTVREDCVRPHAEALSAELQSSLTATVLTFPQYDSAAGQADYKSRVEELQEWIDVKSQKGTYKNLLMRLETTKALIEEHADVLFPDDTL
;
A
#
# COMPACT_ATOMS: atom_id res chain seq x y z
N MET A 1 23.06 28.59 9.12
CA MET A 1 22.47 28.61 7.77
C MET A 1 22.65 27.22 7.17
N LEU A 2 21.57 26.59 6.71
CA LEU A 2 21.59 25.24 6.14
C LEU A 2 21.93 25.29 4.64
N LEU A 3 22.48 24.20 4.09
CA LEU A 3 22.80 24.10 2.66
C LEU A 3 21.56 24.35 1.78
N SER A 4 20.39 23.87 2.24
CA SER A 4 19.09 24.09 1.61
C SER A 4 18.72 25.56 1.48
N GLU A 5 19.16 26.41 2.41
CA GLU A 5 18.88 27.83 2.40
C GLU A 5 19.74 28.59 1.38
N VAL A 6 21.00 28.17 1.22
CA VAL A 6 21.89 28.65 0.16
C VAL A 6 21.40 28.21 -1.22
N GLN A 7 20.93 26.96 -1.34
CA GLN A 7 20.34 26.43 -2.58
C GLN A 7 19.05 27.17 -2.96
N ARG A 8 18.21 27.52 -1.97
CA ARG A 8 17.01 28.35 -2.18
C ARG A 8 17.37 29.76 -2.65
N LEU A 9 18.39 30.39 -2.04
CA LEU A 9 18.88 31.70 -2.50
C LEU A 9 19.49 31.62 -3.90
N GLN A 10 20.11 30.49 -4.25
CA GLN A 10 20.67 30.26 -5.59
C GLN A 10 19.57 30.11 -6.64
N ALA A 11 18.51 29.37 -6.34
CA ALA A 11 17.33 29.27 -7.21
C ALA A 11 16.65 30.63 -7.40
N SER A 12 16.45 31.38 -6.31
CA SER A 12 15.84 32.72 -6.35
C SER A 12 16.65 33.74 -7.17
N ALA A 13 17.99 33.67 -7.12
CA ALA A 13 18.86 34.51 -7.93
C ALA A 13 18.88 34.11 -9.43
N LEU A 14 18.59 32.84 -9.75
CA LEU A 14 18.49 32.35 -11.13
C LEU A 14 17.14 32.69 -11.75
N GLU A 15 16.05 32.61 -10.98
CA GLU A 15 14.69 32.95 -11.44
C GLU A 15 14.49 34.46 -11.61
N ALA A 16 15.06 35.26 -10.72
CA ALA A 16 14.97 36.72 -10.75
C ALA A 16 16.37 37.34 -10.57
N PRO A 17 17.13 37.56 -11.66
CA PRO A 17 18.52 38.05 -11.60
C PRO A 17 18.56 39.56 -11.31
N THR A 18 18.19 39.92 -10.09
CA THR A 18 18.31 41.27 -9.54
C THR A 18 19.57 41.39 -8.70
N LYS A 19 20.10 42.61 -8.59
CA LYS A 19 21.29 42.88 -7.77
C LYS A 19 21.07 42.47 -6.30
N GLU A 20 19.88 42.73 -5.77
CA GLU A 20 19.52 42.38 -4.39
C GLU A 20 19.55 40.86 -4.14
N ASN A 21 19.08 40.06 -5.10
CA ASN A 21 19.10 38.60 -4.99
C ASN A 21 20.52 38.02 -5.07
N TYR A 22 21.39 38.60 -5.90
CA TYR A 22 22.81 38.22 -5.92
C TYR A 22 23.55 38.63 -4.65
N ASP A 23 23.30 39.83 -4.11
CA ASP A 23 23.89 40.29 -2.85
C ASP A 23 23.44 39.42 -1.67
N ALA A 24 22.18 38.97 -1.67
CA ALA A 24 21.64 38.03 -0.68
C ALA A 24 22.26 36.62 -0.81
N LEU A 25 22.44 36.10 -2.03
CA LEU A 25 23.11 34.83 -2.27
C LEU A 25 24.57 34.84 -1.82
N VAL A 26 25.32 35.87 -2.19
CA VAL A 26 26.74 36.01 -1.82
C VAL A 26 26.89 36.13 -0.30
N SER A 27 26.02 36.92 0.34
CA SER A 27 26.01 37.04 1.81
C SER A 27 25.66 35.72 2.49
N GLY A 28 24.69 34.97 1.95
CA GLY A 28 24.34 33.64 2.46
C GLY A 28 25.46 32.61 2.29
N GLN A 29 26.12 32.60 1.13
CA GLN A 29 27.28 31.74 0.87
C GLN A 29 28.45 32.05 1.80
N LEU A 30 28.75 33.33 2.05
CA LEU A 30 29.78 33.74 3.00
C LEU A 30 29.48 33.26 4.42
N VAL A 31 28.27 33.48 4.91
CA VAL A 31 27.85 33.01 6.24
C VAL A 31 27.91 31.48 6.35
N PHE A 32 27.53 30.76 5.29
CA PHE A 32 27.62 29.30 5.25
C PHE A 32 29.07 28.82 5.31
N VAL A 33 29.96 29.42 4.53
CA VAL A 33 31.40 29.07 4.51
C VAL A 33 32.06 29.39 5.85
N GLU A 34 31.76 30.54 6.45
CA GLU A 34 32.25 30.90 7.79
C GLU A 34 31.78 29.90 8.86
N GLN A 35 30.52 29.46 8.79
CA GLN A 35 30.00 28.44 9.72
C GLN A 35 30.69 27.08 9.51
N GLN A 36 30.93 26.66 8.27
CA GLN A 36 31.65 25.42 7.96
C GLN A 36 33.09 25.48 8.47
N LEU A 37 33.76 26.62 8.30
CA LEU A 37 35.11 26.83 8.79
C LEU A 37 35.16 26.77 10.33
N ARG A 38 34.20 27.41 11.02
CA ARG A 38 34.09 27.34 12.48
C ARG A 38 33.84 25.91 12.97
N ASN A 39 32.90 25.19 12.35
CA ASN A 39 32.62 23.79 12.70
C ASN A 39 33.84 22.90 12.51
N LYS A 40 34.62 23.14 11.44
CA LYS A 40 35.86 22.41 11.17
C LYS A 40 36.94 22.71 12.22
N LEU A 41 37.13 23.98 12.58
CA LEU A 41 38.07 24.37 13.65
C LEU A 41 37.69 23.76 15.00
N GLU A 42 36.41 23.78 15.37
CA GLU A 42 35.94 23.13 16.60
C GLU A 42 36.10 21.61 16.57
N ALA A 43 35.99 20.98 15.40
CA ALA A 43 36.23 19.55 15.23
C ALA A 43 37.73 19.22 15.35
N ASP A 44 38.60 20.05 14.78
CA ASP A 44 40.06 19.90 14.87
C ASP A 44 40.55 20.13 16.32
N GLU A 45 39.97 21.09 17.04
CA GLU A 45 40.22 21.31 18.48
C GLU A 45 39.77 20.11 19.33
N ARG A 46 38.58 19.54 19.05
CA ARG A 46 38.12 18.32 19.72
C ARG A 46 39.02 17.11 19.41
N ALA A 47 39.47 16.97 18.18
CA ALA A 47 40.35 15.89 17.78
C ALA A 47 41.73 15.99 18.45
N THR A 48 42.29 17.19 18.55
CA THR A 48 43.57 17.44 19.23
C THR A 48 43.45 17.25 20.74
N ALA A 49 42.36 17.69 21.37
CA ALA A 49 42.08 17.43 22.78
C ALA A 49 41.97 15.91 23.07
N ALA A 50 41.23 15.17 22.23
CA ALA A 50 41.11 13.71 22.36
C ALA A 50 42.45 12.99 22.16
N GLN A 51 43.32 13.48 21.26
CA GLN A 51 44.67 12.94 21.08
C GLN A 51 45.56 13.18 22.30
N GLN A 52 45.48 14.36 22.92
CA GLN A 52 46.23 14.67 24.14
C GLN A 52 45.76 13.83 25.33
N GLU A 53 44.45 13.65 25.47
CA GLU A 53 43.87 12.78 26.50
C GLU A 53 44.28 11.32 26.29
N ALA A 54 44.25 10.82 25.04
CA ALA A 54 44.73 9.48 24.72
C ALA A 54 46.24 9.29 24.98
N ALA A 55 47.06 10.33 24.76
CA ALA A 55 48.48 10.30 25.10
C ALA A 55 48.71 10.24 26.62
N ARG A 56 47.97 11.06 27.38
CA ARG A 56 48.03 11.06 28.85
C ARG A 56 47.60 9.73 29.45
N LEU A 57 46.51 9.14 28.95
CA LEU A 57 46.04 7.82 29.38
C LEU A 57 47.05 6.71 29.02
N ARG A 58 47.76 6.83 27.90
CA ARG A 58 48.84 5.89 27.55
C ARG A 58 50.01 5.97 28.52
N GLU A 59 50.44 7.17 28.89
CA GLU A 59 51.49 7.37 29.89
C GLU A 59 51.06 6.82 31.26
N GLU A 60 49.81 7.08 31.67
CA GLU A 60 49.27 6.56 32.93
C GLU A 60 49.18 5.02 32.94
N ILE A 61 48.78 4.40 31.83
CA ILE A 61 48.80 2.93 31.66
C ILE A 61 50.22 2.38 31.72
N GLU A 62 51.21 3.08 31.13
CA GLU A 62 52.61 2.66 31.15
C GLU A 62 53.23 2.78 32.55
N GLU A 63 52.88 3.83 33.29
CA GLU A 63 53.27 4.04 34.68
C GLU A 63 52.68 2.95 35.60
N LEU A 64 51.39 2.64 35.44
CA LEU A 64 50.72 1.55 36.16
C LEU A 64 51.31 0.18 35.82
N ARG A 65 51.70 -0.05 34.56
CA ARG A 65 52.40 -1.29 34.14
C ARG A 65 53.80 -1.41 34.75
N ARG A 66 54.54 -0.31 34.88
CA ARG A 66 55.84 -0.31 35.57
C ARG A 66 55.66 -0.61 37.06
N GLN A 67 54.63 -0.04 37.69
CA GLN A 67 54.31 -0.33 39.09
C GLN A 67 53.92 -1.79 39.30
N SER A 68 53.11 -2.39 38.41
CA SER A 68 52.71 -3.79 38.49
C SER A 68 53.82 -4.79 38.15
N SER A 69 54.81 -4.41 37.33
CA SER A 69 55.95 -5.27 36.96
C SER A 69 56.94 -5.56 38.11
N SER A 70 56.77 -4.91 39.26
CA SER A 70 57.59 -5.08 40.47
C SER A 70 57.11 -6.22 41.40
N LEU A 71 55.98 -6.85 41.08
CA LEU A 71 55.43 -8.01 41.79
C LEU A 71 55.64 -9.30 40.97
N PRO A 72 55.95 -10.46 41.61
CA PRO A 72 56.05 -11.72 40.89
C PRO A 72 54.70 -12.06 40.24
N SER A 73 54.67 -12.21 38.92
CA SER A 73 53.47 -12.58 38.18
C SER A 73 53.13 -14.05 38.45
N ASP A 74 52.05 -14.29 39.18
CA ASP A 74 51.44 -15.61 39.29
C ASP A 74 50.93 -16.05 37.90
N PRO A 75 51.10 -17.32 37.49
CA PRO A 75 50.64 -17.81 36.18
C PRO A 75 49.12 -17.68 35.98
N SER A 76 48.35 -17.59 37.07
CA SER A 76 46.91 -17.32 37.04
C SER A 76 46.54 -15.92 36.53
N VAL A 77 47.42 -14.92 36.68
CA VAL A 77 47.18 -13.54 36.22
C VAL A 77 47.29 -13.46 34.69
N SER A 78 48.22 -14.22 34.10
CA SER A 78 48.41 -14.25 32.63
C SER A 78 47.20 -14.86 31.91
N GLU A 79 46.58 -15.89 32.48
CA GLU A 79 45.38 -16.53 31.91
C GLU A 79 44.14 -15.63 32.01
N GLN A 80 44.00 -14.89 33.12
CA GLN A 80 42.92 -13.90 33.28
C GLN A 80 43.08 -12.71 32.34
N GLU A 81 44.29 -12.21 32.13
CA GLU A 81 44.53 -11.15 31.15
C GLU A 81 44.21 -11.59 29.73
N GLN A 82 44.55 -12.83 29.36
CA GLN A 82 44.22 -13.38 28.07
C GLN A 82 42.70 -13.52 27.89
N TYR A 83 41.99 -14.03 28.91
CA TYR A 83 40.54 -14.08 28.94
C TYR A 83 39.91 -12.71 28.70
N CYS A 84 40.32 -11.70 29.46
CA CYS A 84 39.76 -10.35 29.36
C CYS A 84 40.04 -9.71 27.98
N ARG A 85 41.20 -9.99 27.37
CA ARG A 85 41.52 -9.53 26.01
C ARG A 85 40.63 -10.18 24.97
N GLU A 86 40.45 -11.50 25.04
CA GLU A 86 39.58 -12.25 24.12
C GLU A 86 38.12 -11.83 24.28
N TRP A 87 37.64 -11.69 25.53
CA TRP A 87 36.30 -11.20 25.85
C TRP A 87 36.05 -9.79 25.29
N ALA A 88 36.98 -8.86 25.52
CA ALA A 88 36.87 -7.48 25.03
C ALA A 88 36.95 -7.40 23.49
N SER A 89 37.76 -8.26 22.88
CA SER A 89 37.85 -8.35 21.41
C SER A 89 36.52 -8.80 20.81
N LEU A 90 35.89 -9.84 21.37
CA LEU A 90 34.58 -10.31 20.91
C LEU A 90 33.50 -9.26 21.11
N LEU A 91 33.46 -8.61 22.28
CA LEU A 91 32.49 -7.55 22.54
C LEU A 91 32.65 -6.38 21.56
N LYS A 92 33.90 -5.97 21.26
CA LYS A 92 34.19 -4.92 20.29
C LYS A 92 33.70 -5.32 18.89
N GLU A 93 33.97 -6.55 18.47
CA GLU A 93 33.52 -7.02 17.15
C GLU A 93 31.98 -7.04 17.06
N PHE A 94 31.30 -7.51 18.10
CA PHE A 94 29.83 -7.50 18.15
C PHE A 94 29.26 -6.08 18.16
N GLY A 95 29.89 -5.16 18.90
CA GLY A 95 29.53 -3.74 18.93
C GLY A 95 29.64 -3.08 17.56
N VAL A 96 30.77 -3.26 16.86
CA VAL A 96 30.97 -2.70 15.52
C VAL A 96 29.94 -3.25 14.52
N ARG A 97 29.66 -4.56 14.57
CA ARG A 97 28.64 -5.16 13.69
C ARG A 97 27.24 -4.65 14.01
N LYS A 98 26.90 -4.50 15.29
CA LYS A 98 25.63 -3.93 15.73
C LYS A 98 25.47 -2.50 15.21
N GLU A 99 26.48 -1.65 15.36
CA GLU A 99 26.44 -0.27 14.90
C GLU A 99 26.22 -0.19 13.39
N ILE A 100 26.97 -0.97 12.61
CA ILE A 100 26.87 -0.98 11.15
C ILE A 100 25.52 -1.50 10.69
N LEU A 101 25.02 -2.59 11.27
CA LEU A 101 23.69 -3.13 10.93
C LEU A 101 22.57 -2.17 11.35
N SER A 102 22.68 -1.52 12.50
CA SER A 102 21.69 -0.53 12.96
C SER A 102 21.69 0.71 12.06
N PHE A 103 22.88 1.17 11.65
CA PHE A 103 23.02 2.28 10.71
C PHE A 103 22.41 1.93 9.34
N LEU A 104 22.69 0.73 8.82
CA LEU A 104 22.08 0.24 7.59
C LEU A 104 20.54 0.21 7.68
N LEU A 105 19.99 -0.29 8.80
CA LEU A 105 18.55 -0.37 9.03
C LEU A 105 17.90 0.99 9.30
N SER A 106 18.69 2.04 9.54
CA SER A 106 18.19 3.39 9.75
C SER A 106 18.02 4.20 8.46
N TYR A 107 18.49 3.69 7.32
CA TYR A 107 18.30 4.36 6.04
C TYR A 107 16.82 4.44 5.66
N SER A 108 16.44 5.58 5.08
CA SER A 108 15.17 5.69 4.37
C SER A 108 15.19 4.81 3.11
N ALA A 109 14.01 4.51 2.56
CA ALA A 109 13.90 3.72 1.34
C ALA A 109 14.67 4.36 0.16
N GLU A 110 14.77 5.69 0.11
CA GLU A 110 15.51 6.40 -0.94
C GLU A 110 17.03 6.37 -0.71
N ASP A 111 17.49 6.59 0.52
CA ASP A 111 18.93 6.56 0.83
C ASP A 111 19.50 5.14 0.64
N PHE A 112 18.70 4.10 0.91
CA PHE A 112 19.10 2.71 0.72
C PHE A 112 19.35 2.37 -0.76
N LYS A 113 18.63 3.01 -1.69
CA LYS A 113 18.84 2.85 -3.15
C LYS A 113 20.21 3.38 -3.59
N LEU A 114 20.73 4.40 -2.91
CA LEU A 114 22.03 5.03 -3.23
C LEU A 114 23.20 4.43 -2.43
N ALA A 115 22.91 3.67 -1.37
CA ALA A 115 23.92 3.08 -0.51
C ALA A 115 24.81 2.08 -1.27
N GLU A 116 26.12 2.14 -1.00
CA GLU A 116 27.10 1.19 -1.51
C GLU A 116 27.01 -0.12 -0.72
N LEU A 117 26.20 -1.05 -1.21
CA LEU A 117 25.90 -2.29 -0.49
C LEU A 117 27.03 -3.33 -0.54
N SER A 118 28.08 -3.13 -1.33
CA SER A 118 29.16 -4.10 -1.64
C SER A 118 29.88 -4.62 -0.39
N THR A 119 30.11 -3.75 0.59
CA THR A 119 30.86 -4.08 1.82
C THR A 119 29.98 -4.83 2.82
N VAL A 120 28.74 -4.37 3.05
CA VAL A 120 27.76 -5.01 3.94
C VAL A 120 27.32 -6.37 3.39
N SER A 121 27.15 -6.42 2.08
CA SER A 121 26.95 -7.63 1.27
C SER A 121 27.90 -8.77 1.61
N CYS A 122 29.22 -8.50 1.56
CA CYS A 122 30.25 -9.50 1.84
C CYS A 122 30.12 -10.05 3.28
N TRP A 123 29.75 -9.20 4.23
CA TRP A 123 29.56 -9.59 5.63
C TRP A 123 28.31 -10.43 5.86
N LEU A 124 27.23 -10.14 5.14
CA LEU A 124 26.01 -10.94 5.16
C LEU A 124 26.22 -12.31 4.49
N ASP A 125 27.00 -12.36 3.42
CA ASP A 125 27.31 -13.58 2.68
C ASP A 125 28.25 -14.51 3.49
N THR A 126 29.13 -13.96 4.32
CA THR A 126 30.06 -14.70 5.21
C THR A 126 29.52 -14.92 6.63
N TRP A 127 28.26 -14.58 6.88
CA TRP A 127 27.65 -14.60 8.21
C TRP A 127 27.71 -15.96 8.90
N THR A 128 27.44 -17.04 8.18
CA THR A 128 27.43 -18.41 8.74
C THR A 128 28.80 -18.81 9.28
N THR A 129 29.87 -18.44 8.57
CA THR A 129 31.26 -18.67 8.99
C THR A 129 31.61 -17.84 10.22
N PHE A 130 31.20 -16.57 10.24
CA PHE A 130 31.39 -15.70 11.40
C PHE A 130 30.65 -16.22 12.63
N PHE A 131 29.35 -16.54 12.51
CA PHE A 131 28.53 -17.01 13.62
C PHE A 131 29.11 -18.27 14.26
N ALA A 132 29.49 -19.26 13.43
CA ALA A 132 30.13 -20.48 13.92
C ALA A 132 31.47 -20.21 14.64
N SER A 133 32.27 -19.27 14.13
CA SER A 133 33.53 -18.86 14.77
C SER A 133 33.29 -18.14 16.09
N ALA A 134 32.37 -17.16 16.12
CA ALA A 134 32.02 -16.37 17.28
C ALA A 134 31.43 -17.23 18.40
N GLU A 135 30.51 -18.14 18.07
CA GLU A 135 29.92 -19.07 19.04
C GLU A 135 30.98 -20.02 19.62
N SER A 136 31.92 -20.50 18.79
CA SER A 136 33.05 -21.31 19.23
C SER A 136 33.98 -20.54 20.18
N SER A 137 34.31 -19.29 19.84
CA SER A 137 35.14 -18.41 20.68
C SER A 137 34.48 -18.08 22.02
N VAL A 138 33.18 -17.76 22.04
CA VAL A 138 32.45 -17.53 23.29
C VAL A 138 32.35 -18.82 24.13
N ARG A 139 32.18 -19.98 23.48
CA ARG A 139 32.19 -21.29 24.15
C ARG A 139 33.56 -21.63 24.74
N ALA A 140 34.65 -21.25 24.08
CA ALA A 140 36.01 -21.46 24.60
C ALA A 140 36.24 -20.68 25.91
N LEU A 141 35.63 -19.50 26.05
CA LEU A 141 35.69 -18.66 27.26
C LEU A 141 34.86 -19.23 28.43
N LYS A 142 33.86 -20.08 28.19
CA LYS A 142 33.06 -20.68 29.28
C LYS A 142 33.86 -21.59 30.22
N LYS A 143 34.92 -22.22 29.71
CA LYS A 143 35.77 -23.11 30.52
C LYS A 143 36.57 -22.33 31.58
N PRO A 144 37.40 -21.33 31.23
CA PRO A 144 38.11 -20.50 32.21
C PRO A 144 37.17 -19.69 33.13
N GLU A 145 35.98 -19.28 32.65
CA GLU A 145 34.96 -18.65 33.49
C GLU A 145 34.46 -19.58 34.61
N ARG A 146 34.27 -20.88 34.32
CA ARG A 146 33.85 -21.89 35.31
C ARG A 146 34.97 -22.34 36.24
N GLU A 147 36.20 -22.36 35.76
CA GLU A 147 37.39 -22.78 36.52
C GLU A 147 37.92 -21.67 37.45
N SER A 148 37.48 -20.43 37.24
CA SER A 148 37.72 -19.29 38.14
C SER A 148 37.05 -19.50 39.50
N ALA A 149 37.87 -19.73 40.53
CA ALA A 149 37.42 -19.99 41.91
C ALA A 149 36.62 -18.83 42.57
N ASN A 150 36.70 -17.62 42.01
CA ASN A 150 35.92 -16.46 42.44
C ASN A 150 35.06 -15.95 41.27
N ALA A 151 33.75 -16.17 41.33
CA ALA A 151 32.80 -15.87 40.25
C ALA A 151 32.65 -14.36 39.90
N ASN A 152 33.36 -13.46 40.59
CA ASN A 152 33.18 -12.01 40.46
C ASN A 152 34.39 -11.26 39.85
N THR A 153 35.49 -11.94 39.50
CA THR A 153 36.69 -11.28 38.94
C THR A 153 36.74 -11.26 37.41
N LEU A 154 35.98 -12.12 36.73
CA LEU A 154 35.94 -12.18 35.26
C LEU A 154 34.59 -11.70 34.74
N PRO A 155 34.55 -10.95 33.63
CA PRO A 155 33.29 -10.53 33.02
C PRO A 155 32.52 -11.75 32.47
N PRO A 156 31.19 -11.82 32.67
CA PRO A 156 30.43 -13.01 32.33
C PRO A 156 30.29 -13.22 30.82
N THR A 157 30.30 -14.48 30.37
CA THR A 157 30.08 -14.79 28.93
C THR A 157 28.63 -14.59 28.49
N ALA A 158 27.67 -14.50 29.44
CA ALA A 158 26.27 -14.22 29.14
C ALA A 158 26.08 -12.93 28.33
N ILE A 159 26.81 -11.87 28.67
CA ILE A 159 26.77 -10.58 27.95
C ILE A 159 27.20 -10.74 26.48
N LEU A 160 28.17 -11.62 26.20
CA LEU A 160 28.61 -11.90 24.83
C LEU A 160 27.55 -12.69 24.05
N TYR A 161 26.81 -13.60 24.70
CA TYR A 161 25.67 -14.28 24.06
C TYR A 161 24.54 -13.30 23.74
N ASP A 162 24.17 -12.43 24.69
CA ASP A 162 23.13 -11.42 24.47
C ASP A 162 23.52 -10.46 23.33
N ALA A 163 24.79 -10.04 23.29
CA ALA A 163 25.31 -9.19 22.22
C ALA A 163 25.33 -9.92 20.86
N LEU A 164 25.70 -11.20 20.83
CA LEU A 164 25.68 -12.01 19.61
C LEU A 164 24.25 -12.21 19.10
N ASP A 165 23.29 -12.51 19.98
CA ASP A 165 21.87 -12.69 19.64
C ASP A 165 21.26 -11.42 19.04
N GLU A 166 21.59 -10.24 19.61
CA GLU A 166 21.14 -8.97 19.05
C GLU A 166 21.73 -8.71 17.65
N VAL A 167 23.01 -9.03 17.44
CA VAL A 167 23.61 -8.95 16.10
C VAL A 167 22.95 -9.94 15.14
N CYS A 168 22.61 -11.16 15.57
CA CYS A 168 21.86 -12.14 14.76
C CYS A 168 20.50 -11.59 14.31
N ARG A 169 19.76 -10.97 15.23
CA ARG A 169 18.44 -10.39 14.95
C ARG A 169 18.54 -9.27 13.91
N LEU A 170 19.47 -8.33 14.12
CA LEU A 170 19.72 -7.23 13.19
C LEU A 170 20.21 -7.74 11.82
N GLN A 171 21.03 -8.78 11.82
CA GLN A 171 21.55 -9.39 10.59
C GLN A 171 20.42 -9.99 9.74
N LEU A 172 19.46 -10.68 10.35
CA LEU A 172 18.33 -11.27 9.63
C LEU A 172 17.45 -10.19 8.97
N GLN A 173 17.23 -9.09 9.68
CA GLN A 173 16.50 -7.92 9.17
C GLN A 173 17.27 -7.28 7.99
N ALA A 174 18.57 -7.03 8.17
CA ALA A 174 19.43 -6.46 7.15
C ALA A 174 19.53 -7.34 5.90
N ARG A 175 19.63 -8.67 6.07
CA ARG A 175 19.72 -9.64 4.96
C ARG A 175 18.49 -9.59 4.07
N THR A 176 17.30 -9.45 4.66
CA THR A 176 16.06 -9.34 3.90
C THR A 176 16.03 -8.06 3.07
N LEU A 177 16.39 -6.91 3.67
CA LEU A 177 16.42 -5.62 2.98
C LEU A 177 17.49 -5.54 1.88
N VAL A 178 18.72 -5.94 2.18
CA VAL A 178 19.81 -5.99 1.20
C VAL A 178 19.51 -7.01 0.10
N GLY A 179 18.87 -8.12 0.43
CA GLY A 179 18.42 -9.13 -0.55
C GLY A 179 17.38 -8.57 -1.52
N ARG A 180 16.37 -7.85 -1.02
CA ARG A 180 15.37 -7.17 -1.84
C ARG A 180 15.99 -6.10 -2.75
N GLU A 181 16.91 -5.29 -2.23
CA GLU A 181 17.55 -4.25 -3.04
C GLU A 181 18.56 -4.80 -4.03
N ARG A 182 19.31 -5.86 -3.68
CA ARG A 182 20.14 -6.60 -4.64
C ARG A 182 19.27 -7.18 -5.75
N TYR A 183 18.15 -7.80 -5.39
CA TYR A 183 17.18 -8.33 -6.34
C TYR A 183 16.68 -7.21 -7.26
N ARG A 184 16.26 -6.07 -6.71
CA ARG A 184 15.85 -4.86 -7.45
C ARG A 184 16.92 -4.37 -8.43
N ARG A 185 18.16 -4.19 -7.96
CA ARG A 185 19.29 -3.75 -8.81
C ARG A 185 19.68 -4.79 -9.87
N SER A 186 19.45 -6.08 -9.62
CA SER A 186 19.70 -7.15 -10.60
C SER A 186 18.53 -7.38 -11.57
N SER A 187 17.32 -6.94 -11.20
CA SER A 187 16.12 -7.07 -12.05
C SER A 187 15.98 -5.95 -13.07
N SER A 188 16.91 -4.97 -13.11
CA SER A 188 17.05 -4.04 -14.24
C SER A 188 17.62 -4.71 -15.52
N ASN A 189 17.59 -6.04 -15.61
CA ASN A 189 17.99 -6.79 -16.79
C ASN A 189 16.93 -6.61 -17.88
N GLU A 190 17.36 -6.28 -19.09
CA GLU A 190 16.51 -6.08 -20.27
C GLU A 190 15.54 -7.25 -20.53
N GLU A 191 15.97 -8.49 -20.20
CA GLU A 191 15.15 -9.71 -20.26
C GLU A 191 13.92 -9.70 -19.32
N PHE A 192 14.03 -9.10 -18.13
CA PHE A 192 12.88 -8.97 -17.21
C PHE A 192 11.92 -7.87 -17.67
N VAL A 193 12.45 -6.79 -18.25
CA VAL A 193 11.63 -5.74 -18.88
C VAL A 193 10.87 -6.34 -20.06
N GLU A 194 11.52 -7.13 -20.92
CA GLU A 194 10.86 -7.84 -22.02
C GLU A 194 9.77 -8.81 -21.51
N GLY A 195 10.08 -9.63 -20.49
CA GLY A 195 9.09 -10.53 -19.89
C GLY A 195 7.88 -9.81 -19.28
N PHE A 196 8.09 -8.65 -18.66
CA PHE A 196 7.00 -7.79 -18.19
C PHE A 196 6.19 -7.24 -19.37
N MET A 197 6.84 -6.72 -20.41
CA MET A 197 6.16 -6.16 -21.58
C MET A 197 5.33 -7.22 -22.31
N ASP A 198 5.81 -8.46 -22.43
CA ASP A 198 5.08 -9.58 -23.02
C ASP A 198 3.83 -9.92 -22.20
N SER A 199 3.98 -10.02 -20.87
CA SER A 199 2.87 -10.32 -19.96
C SER A 199 1.80 -9.23 -19.98
N GLN A 200 2.23 -7.97 -19.97
CA GLN A 200 1.37 -6.79 -20.10
C GLN A 200 0.63 -6.78 -21.45
N GLN A 201 1.33 -7.09 -22.54
CA GLN A 201 0.74 -7.14 -23.88
C GLN A 201 -0.35 -8.22 -23.99
N GLN A 202 -0.09 -9.41 -23.43
CA GLN A 202 -1.09 -10.50 -23.41
C GLN A 202 -2.39 -10.08 -22.71
N LEU A 203 -2.29 -9.38 -21.57
CA LEU A 203 -3.48 -8.88 -20.88
C LEU A 203 -4.22 -7.81 -21.71
N ARG A 204 -3.51 -6.91 -22.40
CA ARG A 204 -4.15 -5.92 -23.29
C ARG A 204 -4.87 -6.58 -24.45
N GLU A 205 -4.22 -7.54 -25.11
CA GLU A 205 -4.80 -8.25 -26.23
C GLU A 205 -6.04 -9.04 -25.79
N TRP A 206 -5.99 -9.66 -24.62
CA TRP A 206 -7.16 -10.29 -24.03
C TRP A 206 -8.28 -9.26 -23.79
N CYS A 207 -8.00 -8.13 -23.15
CA CYS A 207 -9.00 -7.09 -22.89
C CYS A 207 -9.63 -6.58 -24.20
N ARG A 208 -8.81 -6.32 -25.23
CA ARG A 208 -9.26 -5.88 -26.55
C ARG A 208 -10.17 -6.93 -27.20
N LYS A 209 -9.80 -8.21 -27.16
CA LYS A 209 -10.62 -9.30 -27.71
C LYS A 209 -11.95 -9.44 -26.98
N GLN A 210 -11.98 -9.23 -25.66
CA GLN A 210 -13.23 -9.19 -24.89
C GLN A 210 -14.11 -8.01 -25.30
N ARG A 211 -13.53 -6.82 -25.53
CA ARG A 211 -14.27 -5.64 -26.01
C ARG A 211 -14.82 -5.83 -27.43
N GLU A 212 -14.04 -6.44 -28.31
CA GLU A 212 -14.50 -6.81 -29.66
C GLU A 212 -15.68 -7.79 -29.59
N THR A 213 -15.55 -8.84 -28.77
CA THR A 213 -16.64 -9.81 -28.54
C THR A 213 -17.88 -9.10 -27.98
N LEU A 214 -17.69 -8.29 -26.94
CA LEU A 214 -18.76 -7.50 -26.34
C LEU A 214 -19.45 -6.63 -27.37
N ALA A 215 -18.71 -5.99 -28.29
CA ALA A 215 -19.25 -5.13 -29.34
C ALA A 215 -20.20 -5.87 -30.30
N GLU A 216 -19.94 -7.15 -30.58
CA GLU A 216 -20.76 -7.99 -31.46
C GLU A 216 -22.08 -8.44 -30.82
N LEU A 217 -22.16 -8.49 -29.48
CA LEU A 217 -23.37 -8.93 -28.77
C LEU A 217 -24.49 -7.89 -28.88
N THR A 218 -25.68 -8.30 -29.30
CA THR A 218 -26.83 -7.38 -29.47
C THR A 218 -28.05 -7.73 -28.63
N THR A 219 -28.15 -8.95 -28.13
CA THR A 219 -29.32 -9.39 -27.35
C THR A 219 -29.03 -9.29 -25.85
N LEU A 220 -30.08 -9.12 -25.04
CA LEU A 220 -29.93 -9.07 -23.59
C LEU A 220 -29.49 -10.42 -23.00
N GLU A 221 -29.96 -11.54 -23.57
CA GLU A 221 -29.58 -12.88 -23.12
C GLU A 221 -28.08 -13.14 -23.32
N ASP A 222 -27.55 -12.85 -24.52
CA ASP A 222 -26.12 -13.01 -24.79
C ASP A 222 -25.25 -12.09 -23.92
N LEU A 223 -25.74 -10.87 -23.64
CA LEU A 223 -25.04 -9.92 -22.76
C LEU A 223 -25.03 -10.39 -21.31
N ILE A 224 -26.09 -11.04 -20.83
CA ILE A 224 -26.12 -11.66 -19.50
C ILE A 224 -25.13 -12.81 -19.44
N GLU A 225 -25.14 -13.72 -20.41
CA GLU A 225 -24.21 -14.86 -20.46
C GLU A 225 -22.73 -14.38 -20.51
N PHE A 226 -22.44 -13.38 -21.33
CA PHE A 226 -21.13 -12.75 -21.36
C PHE A 226 -20.76 -12.12 -20.01
N THR A 227 -21.69 -11.40 -19.37
CA THR A 227 -21.43 -10.75 -18.08
C THR A 227 -21.18 -11.77 -16.97
N ASP A 228 -21.93 -12.88 -16.93
CA ASP A 228 -21.74 -13.97 -15.97
C ASP A 228 -20.37 -14.64 -16.16
N SER A 229 -19.99 -14.87 -17.42
CA SER A 229 -18.66 -15.38 -17.79
C SER A 229 -17.56 -14.40 -17.40
N PHE A 230 -17.74 -13.11 -17.70
CA PHE A 230 -16.80 -12.05 -17.36
C PHE A 230 -16.61 -11.95 -15.85
N HIS A 231 -17.70 -11.92 -15.07
CA HIS A 231 -17.66 -11.87 -13.60
C HIS A 231 -16.93 -13.08 -13.01
N SER A 232 -17.11 -14.26 -13.59
CA SER A 232 -16.37 -15.48 -13.18
C SER A 232 -14.87 -15.39 -13.44
N ASN A 233 -14.45 -14.60 -14.43
CA ASN A 233 -13.05 -14.39 -14.80
C ASN A 233 -12.38 -13.22 -14.05
N VAL A 234 -13.15 -12.30 -13.46
CA VAL A 234 -12.62 -11.14 -12.71
C VAL A 234 -11.56 -11.54 -11.66
N PRO A 235 -11.78 -12.53 -10.77
CA PRO A 235 -10.79 -12.89 -9.75
C PRO A 235 -9.46 -13.37 -10.34
N VAL A 236 -9.50 -14.07 -11.48
CA VAL A 236 -8.29 -14.53 -12.18
C VAL A 236 -7.55 -13.33 -12.78
N MET A 237 -8.29 -12.39 -13.36
CA MET A 237 -7.72 -11.17 -13.93
C MET A 237 -7.13 -10.26 -12.85
N ASP A 238 -7.78 -10.10 -11.71
CA ASP A 238 -7.26 -9.36 -10.56
C ASP A 238 -5.95 -10.01 -10.06
N SER A 239 -5.90 -11.34 -9.97
CA SER A 239 -4.66 -12.05 -9.63
C SER A 239 -3.55 -11.82 -10.66
N ASN A 240 -3.87 -11.84 -11.95
CA ASN A 240 -2.89 -11.59 -13.01
C ASN A 240 -2.39 -10.13 -12.96
N PHE A 241 -3.27 -9.18 -12.66
CA PHE A 241 -2.93 -7.78 -12.51
C PHE A 241 -2.05 -7.54 -11.27
N LEU A 242 -2.34 -8.21 -10.15
CA LEU A 242 -1.49 -8.17 -8.95
C LEU A 242 -0.09 -8.72 -9.23
N VAL A 243 0.02 -9.83 -9.98
CA VAL A 243 1.32 -10.37 -10.39
C VAL A 243 2.07 -9.38 -11.28
N LEU A 244 1.41 -8.71 -12.23
CA LEU A 244 2.03 -7.64 -13.02
C LEU A 244 2.51 -6.47 -12.16
N MET A 245 1.71 -6.05 -11.17
CA MET A 245 2.07 -4.99 -10.23
C MET A 245 3.32 -5.37 -9.41
N GLU A 246 3.36 -6.58 -8.86
CA GLU A 246 4.53 -7.12 -8.14
C GLU A 246 5.78 -7.20 -9.03
N GLN A 247 5.63 -7.61 -10.29
CA GLN A 247 6.73 -7.64 -11.26
C GLN A 247 7.20 -6.24 -11.66
N SER A 248 6.30 -5.26 -11.66
CA SER A 248 6.61 -3.87 -12.02
C SER A 248 7.34 -3.12 -10.90
N GLU A 249 7.11 -3.48 -9.63
CA GLU A 249 7.71 -2.84 -8.45
C GLU A 249 9.24 -2.62 -8.58
N PRO A 250 10.05 -3.64 -8.93
CA PRO A 250 11.48 -3.43 -9.09
C PRO A 250 11.88 -2.64 -10.35
N LEU A 251 10.97 -2.54 -11.33
CA LEU A 251 11.16 -1.90 -12.62
C LEU A 251 10.59 -0.47 -12.68
N MET A 252 10.04 0.02 -11.57
CA MET A 252 9.34 1.30 -11.47
C MET A 252 10.18 2.51 -11.88
N ASP A 253 11.52 2.45 -11.86
CA ASP A 253 12.38 3.55 -12.31
C ASP A 253 12.38 3.71 -13.85
N ILE A 254 11.77 2.77 -14.59
CA ILE A 254 11.71 2.75 -16.06
C ILE A 254 10.38 3.32 -16.55
N VAL A 255 10.41 4.48 -17.21
CA VAL A 255 9.21 5.19 -17.73
C VAL A 255 8.35 4.28 -18.62
N ARG A 256 8.95 3.50 -19.50
CA ARG A 256 8.22 2.57 -20.38
C ARG A 256 7.40 1.53 -19.61
N VAL A 257 7.89 1.06 -18.47
CA VAL A 257 7.17 0.10 -17.60
C VAL A 257 6.00 0.80 -16.90
N GLN A 258 6.21 2.03 -16.44
CA GLN A 258 5.14 2.85 -15.87
C GLN A 258 4.01 3.07 -16.89
N ASP A 259 4.33 3.53 -18.09
CA ASP A 259 3.34 3.76 -19.16
C ASP A 259 2.58 2.48 -19.53
N ALA A 260 3.30 1.36 -19.63
CA ALA A 260 2.71 0.07 -19.95
C ALA A 260 1.74 -0.40 -18.83
N LEU A 261 2.08 -0.20 -17.56
CA LEU A 261 1.21 -0.58 -16.45
C LEU A 261 -0.07 0.30 -16.42
N GLN A 262 0.05 1.60 -16.69
CA GLN A 262 -1.10 2.49 -16.82
C GLN A 262 -2.01 2.10 -17.98
N ASP A 263 -1.41 1.76 -19.13
CA ASP A 263 -2.14 1.32 -20.33
C ASP A 263 -2.96 0.05 -20.07
N VAL A 264 -2.38 -0.94 -19.37
CA VAL A 264 -3.10 -2.18 -19.01
C VAL A 264 -4.26 -1.89 -18.06
N ASN A 265 -4.05 -1.01 -17.06
CA ASN A 265 -5.11 -0.61 -16.14
C ASN A 265 -6.27 0.09 -16.86
N ARG A 266 -5.94 1.01 -17.78
CA ARG A 266 -6.95 1.71 -18.59
C ARG A 266 -7.76 0.74 -19.44
N GLU A 267 -7.13 -0.23 -20.11
CA GLU A 267 -7.85 -1.23 -20.91
C GLU A 267 -8.78 -2.10 -20.06
N TRP A 268 -8.32 -2.50 -18.86
CA TRP A 268 -9.12 -3.26 -17.92
C TRP A 268 -10.36 -2.49 -17.44
N ILE A 269 -10.17 -1.24 -16.99
CA ILE A 269 -11.27 -0.37 -16.56
C ILE A 269 -12.23 -0.08 -17.71
N MET A 270 -11.73 0.17 -18.92
CA MET A 270 -12.58 0.37 -20.10
C MET A 270 -13.45 -0.85 -20.39
N LEU A 271 -12.89 -2.07 -20.35
CA LEU A 271 -13.66 -3.30 -20.55
C LEU A 271 -14.77 -3.45 -19.50
N ALA A 272 -14.47 -3.20 -18.22
CA ALA A 272 -15.47 -3.28 -17.15
C ALA A 272 -16.60 -2.26 -17.34
N LEU A 273 -16.26 -1.01 -17.67
CA LEU A 273 -17.22 0.06 -17.90
C LEU A 273 -18.06 -0.17 -19.16
N GLU A 274 -17.46 -0.65 -20.25
CA GLU A 274 -18.19 -0.97 -21.48
C GLU A 274 -19.17 -2.12 -21.26
N THR A 275 -18.76 -3.16 -20.52
CA THR A 275 -19.61 -4.30 -20.17
C THR A 275 -20.82 -3.82 -19.37
N TYR A 276 -20.59 -3.01 -18.32
CA TYR A 276 -21.65 -2.43 -17.51
C TYR A 276 -22.61 -1.57 -18.34
N ARG A 277 -22.09 -0.63 -19.13
CA ARG A 277 -22.90 0.28 -19.95
C ARG A 277 -23.72 -0.46 -20.99
N LYS A 278 -23.14 -1.47 -21.63
CA LYS A 278 -23.83 -2.23 -22.67
C LYS A 278 -24.96 -3.06 -22.08
N LEU A 279 -24.71 -3.74 -20.96
CA LEU A 279 -25.75 -4.48 -20.23
C LEU A 279 -26.85 -3.55 -19.72
N GLN A 280 -26.50 -2.42 -19.11
CA GLN A 280 -27.45 -1.43 -18.63
C GLN A 280 -28.35 -0.93 -19.77
N ASN A 281 -27.77 -0.51 -20.90
CA ASN A 281 -28.52 -0.04 -22.05
C ASN A 281 -29.47 -1.11 -22.61
N ALA A 282 -29.03 -2.36 -22.72
CA ALA A 282 -29.87 -3.46 -23.17
C ALA A 282 -31.01 -3.76 -22.19
N ALA A 283 -30.74 -3.71 -20.87
CA ALA A 283 -31.74 -3.88 -19.84
C ALA A 283 -32.78 -2.75 -19.86
N SER A 284 -32.36 -1.50 -20.00
CA SER A 284 -33.27 -0.34 -20.11
C SER A 284 -34.14 -0.43 -21.37
N GLN A 285 -33.58 -0.85 -22.50
CA GLN A 285 -34.35 -1.08 -23.73
C GLN A 285 -35.37 -2.21 -23.57
N ALA A 286 -34.98 -3.34 -22.96
CA ALA A 286 -35.90 -4.43 -22.69
C ALA A 286 -37.02 -4.01 -21.73
N HIS A 287 -36.70 -3.26 -20.68
CA HIS A 287 -37.66 -2.70 -19.74
C HIS A 287 -38.68 -1.80 -20.43
N ALA A 288 -38.21 -0.84 -21.23
CA ALA A 288 -39.04 0.08 -21.99
C ALA A 288 -40.03 -0.66 -22.92
N ASN A 289 -39.63 -1.81 -23.47
CA ASN A 289 -40.46 -2.65 -24.33
C ASN A 289 -41.41 -3.60 -23.57
N SER A 290 -41.16 -3.87 -22.28
CA SER A 290 -41.85 -4.93 -21.52
C SER A 290 -43.24 -4.54 -21.00
N SER A 291 -43.59 -3.25 -21.00
CA SER A 291 -44.80 -2.69 -20.36
C SER A 291 -45.00 -3.04 -18.87
N VAL A 292 -44.01 -3.68 -18.22
CA VAL A 292 -44.12 -4.19 -16.84
C VAL A 292 -44.38 -3.07 -15.85
N GLU A 293 -43.66 -1.95 -15.95
CA GLU A 293 -43.84 -0.79 -15.07
C GLU A 293 -45.27 -0.22 -15.16
N GLN A 294 -45.83 -0.13 -16.37
CA GLN A 294 -47.20 0.33 -16.58
C GLN A 294 -48.23 -0.63 -15.96
N HIS A 295 -48.03 -1.94 -16.09
CA HIS A 295 -48.88 -2.95 -15.48
C HIS A 295 -48.79 -2.93 -13.95
N CYS A 296 -47.58 -2.80 -13.39
CA CYS A 296 -47.38 -2.65 -11.95
C CYS A 296 -48.02 -1.36 -11.41
N ALA A 297 -47.98 -0.26 -12.19
CA ALA A 297 -48.61 1.00 -11.82
C ALA A 297 -50.14 0.86 -11.79
N LYS A 298 -50.70 0.20 -12.79
CA LYS A 298 -52.13 -0.12 -12.82
C LYS A 298 -52.54 -1.05 -11.68
N TRP A 299 -51.68 -2.02 -11.33
CA TRP A 299 -51.91 -2.93 -10.21
C TRP A 299 -52.03 -2.17 -8.89
N THR A 300 -50.99 -1.42 -8.54
CA THR A 300 -50.89 -0.68 -7.28
C THR A 300 -51.96 0.41 -7.16
N GLN A 301 -52.26 1.13 -8.26
CA GLN A 301 -53.24 2.22 -8.22
C GLN A 301 -54.70 1.73 -8.18
N THR A 302 -55.00 0.58 -8.80
CA THR A 302 -56.40 0.19 -9.06
C THR A 302 -56.73 -1.25 -8.68
N MET A 303 -55.95 -2.23 -9.15
CA MET A 303 -56.36 -3.65 -9.09
C MET A 303 -56.14 -4.27 -7.70
N SER A 304 -55.06 -3.91 -7.02
CA SER A 304 -54.69 -4.42 -5.69
C SER A 304 -55.83 -4.23 -4.68
N LEU A 305 -56.32 -3.00 -4.53
CA LEU A 305 -57.41 -2.68 -3.61
C LEU A 305 -58.71 -3.43 -3.96
N GLN A 306 -59.04 -3.55 -5.24
CA GLN A 306 -60.25 -4.22 -5.71
C GLN A 306 -60.19 -5.72 -5.43
N LEU A 307 -59.07 -6.37 -5.74
CA LEU A 307 -58.88 -7.80 -5.49
C LEU A 307 -58.89 -8.10 -4.00
N ARG A 308 -58.18 -7.33 -3.18
CA ARG A 308 -58.18 -7.49 -1.73
C ARG A 308 -59.58 -7.37 -1.15
N ARG A 309 -60.36 -6.38 -1.59
CA ARG A 309 -61.76 -6.20 -1.15
C ARG A 309 -62.62 -7.39 -1.57
N LEU A 310 -62.48 -7.88 -2.80
CA LEU A 310 -63.23 -9.05 -3.28
C LEU A 310 -62.91 -10.30 -2.46
N LEU A 311 -61.62 -10.57 -2.19
CA LEU A 311 -61.18 -11.73 -1.42
C LEU A 311 -61.68 -11.67 0.03
N LEU A 312 -61.65 -10.51 0.68
CA LEU A 312 -62.19 -10.34 2.03
C LEU A 312 -63.71 -10.53 2.07
N LEU A 313 -64.45 -10.04 1.06
CA LEU A 313 -65.89 -10.28 0.95
C LEU A 313 -66.20 -11.76 0.72
N ALA A 314 -65.42 -12.44 -0.12
CA ALA A 314 -65.55 -13.88 -0.36
C ALA A 314 -65.27 -14.68 0.92
N GLN A 315 -64.23 -14.34 1.68
CA GLN A 315 -63.96 -14.96 2.98
C GLN A 315 -65.12 -14.79 3.96
N GLY A 316 -65.68 -13.58 4.06
CA GLY A 316 -66.83 -13.32 4.93
C GLY A 316 -68.04 -14.17 4.56
N PHE A 317 -68.36 -14.25 3.27
CA PHE A 317 -69.48 -15.09 2.78
C PHE A 317 -69.24 -16.59 3.00
N LEU A 318 -68.02 -17.07 2.73
CA LEU A 318 -67.68 -18.50 2.86
C LEU A 318 -67.56 -18.95 4.33
N ALA A 319 -67.28 -18.04 5.26
CA ALA A 319 -67.23 -18.34 6.69
C ALA A 319 -68.61 -18.63 7.31
N ASP A 320 -69.69 -18.12 6.71
CA ASP A 320 -71.06 -18.34 7.20
C ASP A 320 -71.57 -19.76 6.90
N ASP A 321 -71.01 -20.46 5.91
CA ASP A 321 -71.41 -21.82 5.48
C ASP A 321 -70.31 -22.87 5.71
N ASN A 322 -69.77 -22.90 6.93
CA ASN A 322 -68.66 -23.79 7.34
C ASN A 322 -68.98 -25.30 7.28
N GLY A 323 -70.22 -25.68 7.00
CA GLY A 323 -70.65 -27.08 6.86
C GLY A 323 -70.21 -27.70 5.52
N ASP A 324 -70.08 -26.90 4.47
CA ASP A 324 -69.73 -27.38 3.13
C ASP A 324 -68.18 -27.55 2.98
N PRO A 325 -67.68 -28.75 2.64
CA PRO A 325 -66.26 -28.96 2.35
C PRO A 325 -65.72 -28.12 1.18
N GLU A 326 -66.53 -27.78 0.17
CA GLU A 326 -66.07 -26.91 -0.92
C GLU A 326 -65.88 -25.46 -0.46
N ALA A 327 -66.80 -24.95 0.37
CA ALA A 327 -66.71 -23.62 0.96
C ALA A 327 -65.43 -23.45 1.80
N ARG A 328 -65.08 -24.46 2.62
CA ARG A 328 -63.83 -24.46 3.41
C ARG A 328 -62.57 -24.47 2.54
N ARG A 329 -62.57 -25.20 1.42
CA ARG A 329 -61.44 -25.23 0.48
C ARG A 329 -61.25 -23.87 -0.20
N LEU A 330 -62.34 -23.23 -0.62
CA LEU A 330 -62.32 -21.90 -1.21
C LEU A 330 -61.88 -20.84 -0.19
N LEU A 331 -62.31 -20.94 1.06
CA LEU A 331 -61.90 -20.06 2.15
C LEU A 331 -60.38 -20.11 2.35
N THR A 332 -59.82 -21.33 2.45
CA THR A 332 -58.36 -21.56 2.57
C THR A 332 -57.59 -20.98 1.38
N THR A 333 -58.16 -21.11 0.18
CA THR A 333 -57.56 -20.55 -1.05
C THR A 333 -57.55 -19.02 -0.99
N CYS A 334 -58.65 -18.39 -0.56
CA CYS A 334 -58.71 -16.93 -0.40
C CYS A 334 -57.69 -16.42 0.63
N GLU A 335 -57.49 -17.14 1.74
CA GLU A 335 -56.45 -16.82 2.73
C GLU A 335 -55.03 -16.91 2.14
N SER A 336 -54.75 -17.94 1.34
CA SER A 336 -53.46 -18.08 0.66
C SER A 336 -53.21 -16.94 -0.32
N VAL A 337 -54.20 -16.64 -1.16
CA VAL A 337 -54.09 -15.57 -2.17
C VAL A 337 -53.95 -14.21 -1.50
N LEU A 338 -54.62 -13.95 -0.36
CA LEU A 338 -54.43 -12.70 0.39
C LEU A 338 -53.01 -12.54 0.95
N LYS A 339 -52.36 -13.63 1.36
CA LYS A 339 -50.95 -13.58 1.80
C LYS A 339 -50.00 -13.29 0.64
N GLU A 340 -50.20 -13.94 -0.50
CA GLU A 340 -49.40 -13.74 -1.70
C GLU A 340 -49.63 -12.36 -2.33
N HIS A 341 -50.86 -11.85 -2.23
CA HIS A 341 -51.24 -10.51 -2.68
C HIS A 341 -50.36 -9.43 -2.05
N ASP A 342 -50.16 -9.47 -0.74
CA ASP A 342 -49.35 -8.45 -0.04
C ASP A 342 -47.88 -8.48 -0.50
N ALA A 343 -47.33 -9.66 -0.74
CA ALA A 343 -45.97 -9.80 -1.30
C ALA A 343 -45.90 -9.29 -2.74
N HIS A 344 -46.90 -9.60 -3.57
CA HIS A 344 -46.98 -9.14 -4.95
C HIS A 344 -47.14 -7.61 -5.03
N ASP A 345 -47.94 -7.02 -4.15
CA ASP A 345 -48.16 -5.57 -4.07
C ASP A 345 -46.87 -4.81 -3.74
N ILE A 346 -46.05 -5.35 -2.83
CA ILE A 346 -44.71 -4.82 -2.52
C ILE A 346 -43.82 -4.87 -3.77
N VAL A 347 -43.79 -6.01 -4.48
CA VAL A 347 -42.98 -6.15 -5.70
C VAL A 347 -43.44 -5.17 -6.78
N CYS A 348 -44.74 -5.08 -7.04
CA CYS A 348 -45.28 -4.13 -7.99
C CYS A 348 -44.94 -2.69 -7.62
N THR A 349 -45.09 -2.31 -6.35
CA THR A 349 -44.72 -0.97 -5.85
C THR A 349 -43.25 -0.66 -6.09
N HIS A 350 -42.36 -1.64 -5.92
CA HIS A 350 -40.94 -1.45 -6.26
C HIS A 350 -40.66 -1.41 -7.76
N LEU A 351 -41.57 -1.86 -8.63
CA LEU A 351 -41.37 -1.84 -10.08
C LEU A 351 -42.03 -0.62 -10.73
N THR A 352 -42.93 0.08 -10.04
CA THR A 352 -43.66 1.24 -10.58
C THR A 352 -42.81 2.48 -10.83
N ASP A 353 -41.67 2.58 -10.17
CA ASP A 353 -40.76 3.73 -10.24
C ASP A 353 -39.37 3.31 -10.74
N PHE A 354 -39.28 2.20 -11.48
CA PHE A 354 -38.02 1.72 -12.00
C PHE A 354 -37.35 2.77 -12.90
N THR A 355 -38.08 3.33 -13.86
CA THR A 355 -37.51 4.32 -14.79
C THR A 355 -37.02 5.56 -14.04
N VAL A 356 -37.79 6.03 -13.06
CA VAL A 356 -37.42 7.20 -12.23
C VAL A 356 -36.12 6.93 -11.46
N ARG A 357 -35.99 5.74 -10.86
CA ARG A 357 -34.76 5.38 -10.13
C ARG A 357 -33.57 5.24 -11.06
N GLU A 358 -33.76 4.69 -12.25
CA GLU A 358 -32.70 4.60 -13.26
C GLU A 358 -32.21 5.99 -13.68
N ASP A 359 -33.15 6.91 -13.97
CA ASP A 359 -32.83 8.30 -14.34
C ASP A 359 -32.11 9.05 -13.21
N CYS A 360 -32.44 8.75 -11.95
CA CYS A 360 -31.75 9.28 -10.78
C CYS A 360 -30.33 8.72 -10.63
N VAL A 361 -30.09 7.45 -10.95
CA VAL A 361 -28.78 6.80 -10.79
C VAL A 361 -27.83 7.14 -11.95
N ARG A 362 -28.36 7.34 -13.16
CA ARG A 362 -27.57 7.51 -14.39
C ARG A 362 -26.48 8.60 -14.29
N PRO A 363 -26.73 9.82 -13.78
CA PRO A 363 -25.69 10.84 -13.66
C PRO A 363 -24.54 10.42 -12.75
N HIS A 364 -24.82 9.63 -11.71
CA HIS A 364 -23.79 9.12 -10.81
C HIS A 364 -22.94 8.02 -11.44
N ALA A 365 -23.58 7.12 -12.18
CA ALA A 365 -22.87 6.10 -12.95
C ALA A 365 -21.97 6.73 -14.02
N GLU A 366 -22.44 7.79 -14.68
CA GLU A 366 -21.66 8.58 -15.64
C GLU A 366 -20.47 9.28 -14.99
N ALA A 367 -20.68 9.96 -13.84
CA ALA A 367 -19.61 10.60 -13.08
C ALA A 367 -18.55 9.60 -12.60
N LEU A 368 -18.97 8.45 -12.05
CA LEU A 368 -18.05 7.38 -11.65
C LEU A 368 -17.28 6.82 -12.83
N SER A 369 -17.95 6.63 -13.98
CA SER A 369 -17.27 6.17 -15.19
C SER A 369 -16.22 7.17 -15.68
N ALA A 370 -16.52 8.47 -15.61
CA ALA A 370 -15.58 9.52 -15.99
C ALA A 370 -14.38 9.56 -15.04
N GLU A 371 -14.62 9.43 -13.73
CA GLU A 371 -13.55 9.43 -12.74
C GLU A 371 -12.66 8.19 -12.85
N LEU A 372 -13.23 7.00 -13.05
CA LEU A 372 -12.47 5.77 -13.25
C LEU A 372 -11.56 5.82 -14.49
N GLN A 373 -11.94 6.64 -15.49
CA GLN A 373 -11.14 6.88 -16.69
C GLN A 373 -10.18 8.07 -16.54
N SER A 374 -10.20 8.79 -15.41
CA SER A 374 -9.34 9.94 -15.18
C SER A 374 -7.87 9.50 -15.10
N SER A 375 -6.97 10.36 -15.57
CA SER A 375 -5.53 10.08 -15.50
C SER A 375 -5.05 9.96 -14.06
N LEU A 376 -5.70 10.65 -13.12
CA LEU A 376 -5.40 10.58 -11.70
C LEU A 376 -5.73 9.19 -11.15
N THR A 377 -6.95 8.70 -11.37
CA THR A 377 -7.37 7.37 -10.93
C THR A 377 -6.48 6.28 -11.50
N ALA A 378 -6.18 6.35 -12.80
CA ALA A 378 -5.25 5.42 -13.44
C ALA A 378 -3.88 5.45 -12.75
N THR A 379 -3.35 6.63 -12.45
CA THR A 379 -2.03 6.77 -11.81
C THR A 379 -2.02 6.25 -10.37
N VAL A 380 -3.03 6.57 -9.57
CA VAL A 380 -3.13 6.16 -8.16
C VAL A 380 -3.32 4.64 -8.05
N LEU A 381 -4.25 4.08 -8.83
CA LEU A 381 -4.51 2.63 -8.81
C LEU A 381 -3.31 1.83 -9.32
N THR A 382 -2.53 2.41 -10.23
CA THR A 382 -1.38 1.75 -10.83
C THR A 382 -0.09 1.91 -10.01
N PHE A 383 0.07 2.98 -9.23
CA PHE A 383 1.32 3.22 -8.49
C PHE A 383 1.09 3.54 -7.02
N PRO A 384 0.92 2.51 -6.17
CA PRO A 384 0.69 2.69 -4.74
C PRO A 384 1.90 3.25 -3.97
N GLN A 385 3.06 3.42 -4.62
CA GLN A 385 4.32 3.88 -4.02
C GLN A 385 4.61 5.38 -4.20
N TYR A 386 3.86 6.11 -5.03
CA TYR A 386 3.93 7.57 -5.08
C TYR A 386 3.14 8.16 -3.90
N ASP A 387 3.66 7.99 -2.68
CA ASP A 387 3.09 8.53 -1.43
C ASP A 387 3.66 9.92 -1.09
N SER A 388 4.30 10.60 -2.04
CA SER A 388 5.01 11.86 -1.79
C SER A 388 4.13 13.10 -1.74
N ALA A 389 2.88 13.02 -2.22
CA ALA A 389 1.92 14.12 -2.18
C ALA A 389 0.84 13.88 -1.12
N ALA A 390 0.69 14.82 -0.18
CA ALA A 390 -0.23 14.72 0.97
C ALA A 390 -1.71 14.45 0.59
N GLY A 391 -2.13 14.69 -0.66
CA GLY A 391 -3.48 14.39 -1.16
C GLY A 391 -3.67 13.01 -1.78
N GLN A 392 -2.60 12.34 -2.24
CA GLN A 392 -2.72 11.03 -2.90
C GLN A 392 -3.00 9.89 -1.92
N ALA A 393 -2.42 9.94 -0.72
CA ALA A 393 -2.70 8.99 0.36
C ALA A 393 -4.17 9.07 0.82
N ASP A 394 -4.70 10.29 0.96
CA ASP A 394 -6.10 10.53 1.27
C ASP A 394 -7.01 10.02 0.13
N TYR A 395 -6.69 10.32 -1.12
CA TYR A 395 -7.45 9.82 -2.27
C TYR A 395 -7.44 8.28 -2.35
N LYS A 396 -6.28 7.63 -2.18
CA LYS A 396 -6.15 6.17 -2.14
C LYS A 396 -6.97 5.55 -1.01
N SER A 397 -6.89 6.12 0.19
CA SER A 397 -7.72 5.69 1.33
C SER A 397 -9.21 5.79 1.02
N ARG A 398 -9.64 6.82 0.28
CA ARG A 398 -11.04 6.98 -0.13
C ARG A 398 -11.45 6.00 -1.22
N VAL A 399 -10.58 5.64 -2.15
CA VAL A 399 -10.84 4.60 -3.16
C VAL A 399 -10.95 3.23 -2.50
N GLU A 400 -10.06 2.91 -1.56
CA GLU A 400 -10.11 1.68 -0.76
C GLU A 400 -11.38 1.62 0.11
N GLU A 401 -11.77 2.73 0.76
CA GLU A 401 -13.04 2.84 1.49
C GLU A 401 -14.25 2.67 0.55
N LEU A 402 -14.18 3.18 -0.68
CA LEU A 402 -15.23 3.06 -1.69
C LEU A 402 -15.36 1.61 -2.19
N GLN A 403 -14.24 0.92 -2.37
CA GLN A 403 -14.19 -0.49 -2.76
C GLN A 403 -14.75 -1.39 -1.67
N GLU A 404 -14.30 -1.22 -0.42
CA GLU A 404 -14.85 -1.90 0.75
C GLU A 404 -16.35 -1.61 0.91
N TRP A 405 -16.77 -0.38 0.61
CA TRP A 405 -18.17 0.00 0.62
C TRP A 405 -18.99 -0.66 -0.50
N ILE A 406 -18.47 -0.78 -1.72
CA ILE A 406 -19.13 -1.50 -2.83
C ILE A 406 -19.33 -2.97 -2.45
N ASP A 407 -18.30 -3.59 -1.89
CA ASP A 407 -18.34 -4.99 -1.44
C ASP A 407 -19.39 -5.18 -0.33
N VAL A 408 -19.45 -4.25 0.63
CA VAL A 408 -20.42 -4.25 1.74
C VAL A 408 -21.85 -3.86 1.31
N LYS A 409 -22.02 -3.05 0.24
CA LYS A 409 -23.30 -2.45 -0.18
C LYS A 409 -23.94 -3.03 -1.43
N SER A 410 -23.29 -4.00 -2.08
CA SER A 410 -23.98 -4.99 -2.92
C SER A 410 -25.21 -5.61 -2.20
N GLN A 411 -25.29 -5.48 -0.87
CA GLN A 411 -26.45 -5.69 -0.02
C GLN A 411 -27.28 -4.38 0.20
N LYS A 412 -28.19 -4.11 -0.75
CA LYS A 412 -29.36 -3.17 -0.78
C LYS A 412 -29.42 -1.96 0.19
N GLY A 413 -29.61 -0.75 -0.39
CA GLY A 413 -30.55 0.27 0.12
C GLY A 413 -30.01 1.60 0.70
N THR A 414 -29.16 2.37 0.01
CA THR A 414 -28.69 3.68 0.57
C THR A 414 -28.32 4.76 -0.45
N TYR A 415 -29.20 5.03 -1.42
CA TYR A 415 -28.99 6.03 -2.50
C TYR A 415 -28.83 7.49 -2.00
N LYS A 416 -29.47 7.86 -0.89
CA LYS A 416 -29.53 9.27 -0.44
C LYS A 416 -28.23 9.82 0.20
N ASN A 417 -27.42 8.94 0.78
CA ASN A 417 -26.11 9.32 1.33
C ASN A 417 -25.03 9.42 0.24
N LEU A 418 -25.27 8.79 -0.90
CA LEU A 418 -24.41 8.81 -2.08
C LEU A 418 -24.40 10.20 -2.72
N LEU A 419 -25.57 10.87 -2.71
CA LEU A 419 -25.73 12.23 -3.23
C LEU A 419 -24.91 13.26 -2.44
N MET A 420 -25.01 13.29 -1.11
CA MET A 420 -24.23 14.25 -0.31
C MET A 420 -22.73 13.97 -0.37
N ARG A 421 -22.32 12.70 -0.44
CA ARG A 421 -20.89 12.33 -0.47
C ARG A 421 -20.26 12.60 -1.83
N LEU A 422 -20.96 12.34 -2.93
CA LEU A 422 -20.47 12.64 -4.28
C LEU A 422 -20.35 14.15 -4.52
N GLU A 423 -21.25 14.96 -3.97
CA GLU A 423 -21.10 16.43 -3.97
C GLU A 423 -19.88 16.90 -3.18
N THR A 424 -19.58 16.25 -2.05
CA THR A 424 -18.40 16.60 -1.23
C THR A 424 -17.10 16.22 -1.95
N THR A 425 -17.05 15.04 -2.57
CA THR A 425 -15.89 14.60 -3.36
C THR A 425 -15.70 15.47 -4.59
N LYS A 426 -16.78 15.87 -5.28
CA LYS A 426 -16.72 16.78 -6.41
C LYS A 426 -16.13 18.14 -6.03
N ALA A 427 -16.55 18.72 -4.91
CA ALA A 427 -16.02 20.00 -4.45
C ALA A 427 -14.51 19.95 -4.15
N LEU A 428 -14.02 18.85 -3.58
CA LEU A 428 -12.59 18.63 -3.33
C LEU A 428 -11.80 18.40 -4.63
N ILE A 429 -12.40 17.72 -5.61
CA ILE A 429 -11.78 17.52 -6.93
C ILE A 429 -11.67 18.86 -7.67
N GLU A 430 -12.70 19.70 -7.64
CA GLU A 430 -12.66 21.04 -8.24
C GLU A 430 -11.59 21.92 -7.56
N GLU A 431 -11.53 21.91 -6.22
CA GLU A 431 -10.52 22.64 -5.45
C GLU A 431 -9.09 22.17 -5.77
N HIS A 432 -8.87 20.88 -6.03
CA HIS A 432 -7.55 20.34 -6.38
C HIS A 432 -7.20 20.46 -7.86
N ALA A 433 -8.20 20.41 -8.75
CA ALA A 433 -8.00 20.67 -10.18
C ALA A 433 -7.58 22.12 -10.40
N ASP A 434 -8.18 23.09 -9.70
CA ASP A 434 -7.82 24.51 -9.77
C ASP A 434 -6.40 24.79 -9.23
N VAL A 435 -5.93 23.99 -8.27
CA VAL A 435 -4.58 24.11 -7.71
C VAL A 435 -3.51 23.47 -8.61
N LEU A 436 -3.85 22.40 -9.33
CA LEU A 436 -2.92 21.67 -10.21
C LEU A 436 -2.90 22.22 -11.65
N PHE A 437 -3.98 22.85 -12.09
CA PHE A 437 -4.14 23.45 -13.41
C PHE A 437 -4.82 24.83 -13.28
N PRO A 438 -4.13 25.85 -12.73
CA PRO A 438 -4.68 27.18 -12.71
C PRO A 438 -4.96 27.63 -14.14
N ASP A 439 -6.18 28.08 -14.41
CA ASP A 439 -6.53 28.66 -15.70
C ASP A 439 -5.59 29.84 -16.00
N ASP A 440 -4.67 29.66 -16.95
CA ASP A 440 -3.92 30.73 -17.60
C ASP A 440 -4.91 31.59 -18.39
N THR A 441 -5.66 32.43 -17.68
CA THR A 441 -6.49 33.49 -18.24
C THR A 441 -5.72 34.81 -18.14
N LEU A 442 -5.03 35.11 -19.25
CA LEU A 442 -4.75 36.49 -19.69
C LEU A 442 -5.95 37.06 -20.45
#